data_AF-A0A3E1P1C5-F1
#
_entry.id   AF-A0A3E1P1C5-F1
#
_cell.length_a   1.000
_cell.length_b   1.000
_cell.length_c   1.000
_cell.angle_alpha   90.00
_cell.angle_beta   90.00
_cell.angle_gamma   90.00
#
_symmetry.space_group_name_H-M   'P 1'
#
loop_
_entity.id
_entity.type
_entity.pdbx_description
1 polymer ?
#
loop_
_entity_poly.entity_id
_entity_poly.type
_entity_poly.pdbx_seq_one_letter_code
_entity_poly.pdbx_strand_id
1 'polypeptide(L)'
;MEDLRNALDRCKKQLAVLENRNINLKTQLANILQFHFDRSLLEKLEYFHTAFLQMDTRFEALRNEVALQQAWLTPHESDFSNEEHIRRHQQHMLEKLENMERDARRLGLGFDEYVTEHFPVNLVVQAQEIRKRDIR
;
A
#
# COMPACT_ATOMS: atom_id res chain seq x y z
N MET A 1 -21.31 19.05 4.98
CA MET A 1 -19.88 18.99 5.40
C MET A 1 -19.53 17.75 6.22
N GLU A 2 -20.38 17.27 7.13
CA GLU A 2 -20.11 16.06 7.92
C GLU A 2 -19.93 14.80 7.04
N ASP A 3 -20.76 14.63 6.01
CA ASP A 3 -20.62 13.52 5.06
C ASP A 3 -19.27 13.49 4.34
N LEU A 4 -18.74 14.67 3.95
CA LEU A 4 -17.44 14.80 3.29
C LEU A 4 -16.29 14.43 4.25
N ARG A 5 -16.41 14.81 5.52
CA ARG A 5 -15.46 14.42 6.58
C ARG A 5 -15.49 12.92 6.82
N ASN A 6 -16.69 12.33 6.94
CA ASN A 6 -16.86 10.89 7.11
C ASN A 6 -16.28 10.10 5.93
N ALA A 7 -16.50 10.58 4.69
CA ALA A 7 -15.92 9.97 3.50
C ALA A 7 -14.39 10.10 3.45
N LEU A 8 -13.85 11.24 3.89
CA LEU A 8 -12.40 11.46 3.94
C LEU A 8 -11.73 10.54 4.97
N ASP A 9 -12.36 10.33 6.12
CA ASP A 9 -11.84 9.43 7.15
C ASP A 9 -11.92 7.95 6.73
N ARG A 10 -12.94 7.54 5.96
CA ARG A 10 -12.96 6.22 5.33
C ARG A 10 -11.80 6.06 4.34
N CYS A 11 -11.57 7.06 3.49
CA CYS A 11 -10.45 7.07 2.54
C CYS A 11 -9.10 6.92 3.24
N LYS A 12 -8.85 7.68 4.33
CA LYS A 12 -7.64 7.57 5.15
C LYS A 12 -7.44 6.15 5.70
N LYS A 13 -8.49 5.56 6.27
CA LYS A 13 -8.43 4.21 6.85
C LYS A 13 -8.09 3.16 5.78
N GLN A 14 -8.74 3.26 4.63
CA GLN A 14 -8.49 2.34 3.51
C GLN A 14 -7.07 2.51 2.93
N LEU A 15 -6.59 3.75 2.78
CA LEU A 15 -5.22 4.02 2.34
C LEU A 15 -4.21 3.40 3.31
N ALA A 16 -4.39 3.59 4.63
CA ALA A 16 -3.52 3.00 5.64
C ALA A 16 -3.51 1.46 5.59
N VAL A 17 -4.65 0.82 5.29
CA VAL A 17 -4.71 -0.65 5.10
C VAL A 17 -3.88 -1.07 3.89
N LEU A 18 -3.96 -0.33 2.77
CA LEU A 18 -3.19 -0.62 1.56
C LEU A 18 -1.68 -0.44 1.76
N GLU A 19 -1.28 0.64 2.44
CA GLU A 19 0.12 0.91 2.79
C GLU A 19 0.69 -0.23 3.65
N ASN A 20 -0.02 -0.63 4.70
CA ASN A 20 0.40 -1.72 5.57
C ASN A 20 0.52 -3.05 4.81
N ARG A 21 -0.41 -3.33 3.89
CA ARG A 21 -0.32 -4.52 3.03
C ARG A 21 0.94 -4.48 2.16
N ASN A 22 1.25 -3.34 1.54
CA ASN A 22 2.45 -3.19 0.72
C ASN A 22 3.74 -3.34 1.55
N ILE A 23 3.75 -2.84 2.78
CA ILE A 23 4.87 -3.03 3.73
C ILE A 23 5.08 -4.51 4.06
N ASN A 24 4.01 -5.27 4.29
CA ASN A 24 4.10 -6.70 4.57
C ASN A 24 4.68 -7.47 3.38
N LEU A 25 4.22 -7.18 2.17
CA LEU A 25 4.74 -7.80 0.94
C LEU A 25 6.23 -7.47 0.72
N LYS A 26 6.64 -6.22 0.92
CA LYS A 26 8.05 -5.81 0.87
C LYS A 26 8.90 -6.53 1.93
N THR A 27 8.35 -6.74 3.12
CA THR A 27 9.05 -7.45 4.21
C THR A 27 9.22 -8.94 3.85
N GLN A 28 8.20 -9.57 3.26
CA GLN A 28 8.31 -10.94 2.77
C GLN A 28 9.35 -11.06 1.65
N LEU A 29 9.35 -10.12 0.69
CA LEU A 29 10.36 -10.05 -0.36
C LEU A 29 11.78 -9.91 0.22
N ALA A 30 11.97 -9.01 1.19
CA ALA A 30 13.25 -8.82 1.85
C ALA A 30 13.74 -10.10 2.55
N ASN A 31 12.83 -10.84 3.20
CA ASN A 31 13.16 -12.12 3.82
C ASN A 31 13.59 -13.16 2.77
N ILE A 32 12.91 -13.23 1.63
CA ILE A 32 13.29 -14.12 0.52
C ILE A 32 14.69 -13.79 0.01
N LEU A 33 14.96 -12.50 -0.24
CA LEU A 33 16.27 -12.01 -0.68
C LEU A 33 17.38 -12.26 0.35
N GLN A 34 17.04 -12.27 1.65
CA GLN A 34 18.02 -12.51 2.72
C GLN A 34 18.37 -14.00 2.89
N PHE A 35 17.37 -14.90 2.82
CA PHE A 35 17.55 -16.29 3.27
C PHE A 35 17.46 -17.34 2.17
N HIS A 36 16.83 -17.02 1.04
CA HIS A 36 16.50 -18.01 0.00
C HIS A 36 16.86 -17.51 -1.40
N PHE A 37 17.77 -16.55 -1.50
CA PHE A 37 18.09 -15.93 -2.77
C PHE A 37 18.77 -16.88 -3.75
N ASP A 38 18.11 -17.12 -4.88
CA ASP A 38 18.68 -17.70 -6.08
C ASP A 38 18.72 -16.63 -7.18
N ARG A 39 19.88 -16.48 -7.82
CA ARG A 39 20.09 -15.55 -8.93
C ARG A 39 19.17 -15.84 -10.12
N SER A 40 18.74 -17.09 -10.30
CA SER A 40 17.78 -17.48 -11.35
C SER A 40 16.41 -16.80 -11.17
N LEU A 41 16.07 -16.39 -9.94
CA LEU A 41 14.81 -15.77 -9.57
C LEU A 41 14.88 -14.24 -9.46
N LEU A 42 16.08 -13.65 -9.63
CA LEU A 42 16.35 -12.24 -9.37
C LEU A 42 15.49 -11.31 -10.22
N GLU A 43 15.37 -11.56 -11.52
CA GLU A 43 14.62 -10.69 -12.44
C GLU A 43 13.17 -10.49 -11.97
N LYS A 44 12.52 -11.57 -11.56
CA LYS A 44 11.13 -11.52 -11.12
C LYS A 44 10.98 -10.88 -9.74
N LEU A 45 11.94 -11.11 -8.84
CA LEU A 45 11.98 -10.45 -7.53
C LEU A 45 12.22 -8.93 -7.66
N GLU A 46 13.09 -8.50 -8.58
CA GLU A 46 13.30 -7.09 -8.93
C GLU A 46 12.03 -6.46 -9.50
N TYR A 47 11.32 -7.16 -10.39
CA TYR A 47 10.02 -6.70 -10.88
C TYR A 47 9.04 -6.41 -9.73
N PHE A 48 8.89 -7.33 -8.77
CA PHE A 48 8.02 -7.11 -7.62
C PHE A 48 8.52 -5.96 -6.74
N HIS A 49 9.83 -5.87 -6.51
CA HIS A 49 10.42 -4.75 -5.77
C HIS A 49 10.05 -3.40 -6.40
N THR A 50 10.28 -3.24 -7.71
CA THR A 50 9.94 -2.02 -8.44
C THR A 50 8.44 -1.73 -8.40
N ALA A 51 7.59 -2.75 -8.56
CA ALA A 51 6.14 -2.59 -8.50
C ALA A 51 5.66 -2.12 -7.11
N PHE A 52 6.26 -2.64 -6.02
CA PHE A 52 5.95 -2.17 -4.66
C PHE A 52 6.36 -0.71 -4.43
N LEU A 53 7.51 -0.28 -4.97
CA LEU A 53 7.96 1.12 -4.89
C LEU A 53 7.06 2.07 -5.70
N GLN A 54 6.59 1.63 -6.87
CA GLN A 54 5.61 2.38 -7.65
C GLN A 54 4.29 2.53 -6.89
N MET A 55 3.86 1.49 -6.16
CA MET A 55 2.70 1.58 -5.28
C MET A 55 2.89 2.56 -4.12
N ASP A 56 4.06 2.57 -3.47
CA ASP A 56 4.36 3.56 -2.42
C ASP A 56 4.25 5.00 -2.96
N THR A 57 4.77 5.24 -4.15
CA THR A 57 4.69 6.57 -4.80
C THR A 57 3.23 6.99 -5.04
N ARG A 58 2.38 6.03 -5.44
CA ARG A 58 0.95 6.26 -5.64
C ARG A 58 0.21 6.54 -4.33
N PHE A 59 0.53 5.80 -3.26
CA PHE A 59 -0.04 6.04 -1.93
C PHE A 59 0.35 7.42 -1.40
N GLU A 60 1.61 7.81 -1.56
CA GLU A 60 2.11 9.14 -1.19
C GLU A 60 1.34 10.27 -1.90
N ALA A 61 1.10 10.12 -3.20
CA ALA A 61 0.31 11.08 -3.96
C ALA A 61 -1.13 11.21 -3.43
N LEU A 62 -1.80 10.08 -3.16
CA LEU A 62 -3.16 10.10 -2.61
C LEU A 62 -3.20 10.65 -1.18
N ARG A 63 -2.17 10.37 -0.36
CA ARG A 63 -2.00 10.93 0.99
C ARG A 63 -1.93 12.45 0.96
N ASN A 64 -1.21 13.01 0.00
CA ASN A 64 -1.13 14.46 -0.21
C ASN A 64 -2.47 15.06 -0.64
N GLU A 65 -3.23 14.39 -1.52
CA GLU A 65 -4.59 14.82 -1.90
C GLU A 65 -5.55 14.79 -0.69
N VAL A 66 -5.48 13.75 0.13
CA VAL A 66 -6.26 13.64 1.38
C VAL A 66 -5.92 14.77 2.35
N ALA A 67 -4.64 15.12 2.50
CA ALA A 67 -4.20 16.23 3.34
C ALA A 67 -4.69 17.58 2.82
N LEU A 68 -4.69 17.78 1.50
CA LEU A 68 -5.22 18.97 0.85
C LEU A 68 -6.73 19.11 1.11
N GLN A 69 -7.50 18.05 0.89
CA GLN A 69 -8.94 18.09 1.16
C GLN A 69 -9.24 18.30 2.64
N GLN A 70 -8.43 17.73 3.55
CA GLN A 70 -8.56 17.98 4.99
C GLN A 70 -8.40 19.46 5.33
N ALA A 71 -7.47 20.16 4.68
CA ALA A 71 -7.28 21.60 4.87
C ALA A 71 -8.53 22.37 4.41
N TRP A 72 -9.12 22.02 3.26
CA TRP A 72 -10.35 22.68 2.78
C TRP A 72 -11.58 22.45 3.66
N LEU A 73 -11.64 21.31 4.36
CA LEU A 73 -12.74 20.99 5.28
C LEU A 73 -12.55 21.59 6.70
N THR A 74 -11.40 22.21 6.96
CA THR A 74 -11.09 22.88 8.22
C THR A 74 -11.72 24.28 8.21
N PRO A 75 -12.53 24.67 9.22
CA PRO A 75 -13.20 25.96 9.20
C PRO A 75 -12.19 27.12 9.16
N HIS A 76 -12.26 27.94 8.12
CA HIS A 76 -11.61 29.25 8.07
C HIS A 76 -12.68 30.35 7.98
N GLU A 77 -12.44 31.49 8.64
CA GLU A 77 -13.43 32.57 8.83
C GLU A 77 -13.90 33.26 7.53
N SER A 78 -13.32 32.95 6.37
CA SER A 78 -13.46 33.81 5.18
C SER A 78 -13.79 33.16 3.85
N ASP A 79 -13.93 31.84 3.73
CA ASP A 79 -14.22 31.24 2.40
C ASP A 79 -15.36 30.23 2.46
N PHE A 80 -16.47 30.61 1.83
CA PHE A 80 -17.45 29.65 1.33
C PHE A 80 -16.75 28.80 0.28
N SER A 81 -16.09 27.73 0.72
CA SER A 81 -15.54 26.73 -0.18
C SER A 81 -16.66 26.28 -1.10
N ASN A 82 -16.39 26.28 -2.41
CA ASN A 82 -17.30 25.74 -3.41
C ASN A 82 -17.48 24.24 -3.10
N GLU A 83 -18.50 23.89 -2.32
CA GLU A 83 -18.72 22.53 -1.81
C GLU A 83 -18.73 21.50 -2.95
N GLU A 84 -19.20 21.93 -4.11
CA GLU A 84 -19.17 21.17 -5.35
C GLU A 84 -17.75 20.83 -5.83
N HIS A 85 -16.79 21.77 -5.72
CA HIS A 85 -15.39 21.49 -6.02
C HIS A 85 -14.80 20.46 -5.06
N ILE A 86 -15.12 20.57 -3.76
CA ILE A 86 -14.67 19.60 -2.75
C ILE A 86 -15.26 18.21 -3.05
N ARG A 87 -16.54 18.14 -3.41
CA ARG A 87 -17.21 16.88 -3.79
C ARG A 87 -16.57 16.22 -4.99
N ARG A 88 -16.29 16.98 -6.07
CA ARG A 88 -15.61 16.44 -7.26
C ARG A 88 -14.21 15.92 -6.94
N HIS A 89 -13.45 16.68 -6.16
CA HIS A 89 -12.12 16.24 -5.72
C HIS A 89 -12.22 14.95 -4.90
N GLN A 90 -13.18 14.87 -3.97
CA GLN A 90 -13.40 13.67 -3.18
C GLN A 90 -13.75 12.46 -4.03
N GLN A 91 -14.64 12.62 -5.00
CA GLN A 91 -15.00 11.54 -5.92
C GLN A 91 -13.76 11.02 -6.66
N HIS A 92 -12.94 11.92 -7.19
CA HIS A 92 -11.71 11.54 -7.89
C HIS A 92 -10.70 10.82 -6.97
N MET A 93 -10.57 11.24 -5.71
CA MET A 93 -9.74 10.51 -4.74
C MET A 93 -10.27 9.09 -4.46
N LEU A 94 -11.59 8.93 -4.35
CA LEU A 94 -12.21 7.62 -4.13
C LEU A 94 -12.00 6.70 -5.34
N GLU A 95 -12.17 7.21 -6.56
CA GLU A 95 -11.89 6.45 -7.79
C GLU A 95 -10.42 6.03 -7.86
N LYS A 96 -9.48 6.92 -7.50
CA LYS A 96 -8.05 6.59 -7.38
C LYS A 96 -7.81 5.50 -6.35
N LEU A 97 -8.42 5.59 -5.17
CA LEU A 97 -8.28 4.61 -4.11
C LEU A 97 -8.77 3.24 -4.55
N GLU A 98 -9.94 3.15 -5.19
CA GLU A 98 -10.48 1.89 -5.71
C GLU A 98 -9.58 1.26 -6.77
N ASN A 99 -9.04 2.07 -7.68
CA ASN A 99 -8.08 1.61 -8.68
C ASN A 99 -6.79 1.10 -8.02
N MET A 100 -6.24 1.85 -7.04
CA MET A 100 -5.07 1.42 -6.27
C MET A 100 -5.32 0.13 -5.49
N GLU A 101 -6.51 -0.04 -4.93
CA GLU A 101 -6.89 -1.26 -4.21
C GLU A 101 -6.95 -2.47 -5.14
N ARG A 102 -7.52 -2.32 -6.35
CA ARG A 102 -7.51 -3.35 -7.39
C ARG A 102 -6.09 -3.73 -7.81
N ASP A 103 -5.24 -2.74 -8.06
CA ASP A 103 -3.85 -2.97 -8.47
C ASP A 103 -3.04 -3.64 -7.37
N ALA A 104 -3.15 -3.17 -6.12
CA ALA A 104 -2.48 -3.74 -4.97
C ALA A 104 -2.92 -5.19 -4.70
N ARG A 105 -4.21 -5.49 -4.87
CA ARG A 105 -4.71 -6.88 -4.80
C ARG A 105 -4.08 -7.76 -5.87
N ARG A 106 -4.09 -7.31 -7.13
CA ARG A 106 -3.54 -8.08 -8.25
C ARG A 106 -2.04 -8.32 -8.07
N LEU A 107 -1.29 -7.29 -7.66
CA LEU A 107 0.14 -7.40 -7.40
C LEU A 107 0.42 -8.35 -6.23
N GLY A 108 -0.35 -8.26 -5.15
CA GLY A 108 -0.25 -9.17 -4.01
C GLY A 108 -0.51 -10.63 -4.39
N LEU A 109 -1.59 -10.91 -5.13
CA LEU A 109 -1.89 -12.26 -5.60
C LEU A 109 -0.79 -12.81 -6.50
N GLY A 110 -0.31 -12.02 -7.47
CA GLY A 110 0.78 -12.45 -8.35
C GLY A 110 2.08 -12.70 -7.59
N PHE A 111 2.33 -11.94 -6.53
CA PHE A 111 3.47 -12.19 -5.65
C PHE A 111 3.29 -13.47 -4.83
N ASP A 112 2.12 -13.67 -4.21
CA ASP A 112 1.82 -14.85 -3.40
C ASP A 112 1.89 -16.15 -4.23
N GLU A 113 1.36 -16.13 -5.46
CA GLU A 113 1.46 -17.23 -6.42
C GLU A 113 2.93 -17.55 -6.75
N TYR A 114 3.71 -16.53 -7.10
CA TYR A 114 5.14 -16.68 -7.39
C TYR A 114 5.91 -17.22 -6.19
N VAL A 115 5.63 -16.72 -5.00
CA VAL A 115 6.28 -17.18 -3.77
C VAL A 115 5.94 -18.65 -3.49
N THR A 116 4.68 -19.02 -3.67
CA THR A 116 4.21 -20.40 -3.45
C THR A 116 4.85 -21.38 -4.43
N GLU A 117 5.03 -20.97 -5.69
CA GLU A 117 5.63 -21.79 -6.74
C GLU A 117 7.14 -22.02 -6.51
N HIS A 118 7.87 -20.99 -6.09
CA HIS A 118 9.35 -21.03 -6.05
C HIS A 118 9.95 -21.18 -4.64
N PHE A 119 9.19 -20.92 -3.58
CA PHE A 119 9.66 -20.97 -2.19
C PHE A 119 8.72 -21.82 -1.32
N PRO A 120 8.76 -23.16 -1.44
CA PRO A 120 7.87 -24.03 -0.68
C PRO A 120 8.02 -23.84 0.84
N VAL A 121 6.88 -23.93 1.54
CA VAL A 121 6.63 -23.55 2.96
C VAL A 121 7.71 -24.02 3.95
N ASN A 122 8.40 -25.12 3.67
CA ASN A 122 9.47 -25.66 4.53
C ASN A 122 10.69 -24.73 4.68
N LEU A 123 10.93 -23.81 3.73
CA LEU A 123 12.04 -22.86 3.79
C LEU A 123 11.69 -21.59 4.60
N VAL A 124 10.46 -21.10 4.48
CA VAL A 124 9.98 -19.88 5.16
C VAL A 124 9.87 -20.06 6.68
N VAL A 125 9.51 -21.27 7.14
CA VAL A 125 9.43 -21.60 8.58
C VAL A 125 10.83 -21.65 9.23
N GLN A 126 11.85 -22.12 8.50
CA GLN A 126 13.23 -22.19 9.03
C GLN A 126 13.86 -20.80 9.23
N ALA A 127 13.57 -19.83 8.35
CA ALA A 127 14.04 -18.46 8.52
C ALA A 127 13.45 -17.75 9.75
N GLN A 128 12.21 -18.07 10.14
CA GLN A 128 11.58 -17.55 11.36
C GLN A 128 12.18 -18.17 12.64
N GLU A 129 12.68 -19.40 12.60
CA GLU A 129 13.37 -20.03 13.72
C GLU A 129 14.79 -19.50 13.93
N ILE A 130 15.52 -19.19 12.85
CA ILE A 130 16.88 -18.61 12.92
C ILE A 130 16.84 -17.24 13.63
N ARG A 131 15.89 -16.36 13.28
CA ARG A 131 15.71 -15.06 13.97
C ARG A 131 15.41 -15.17 15.46
N LYS A 132 14.80 -16.28 15.94
CA LYS A 132 14.54 -16.49 17.38
C LYS A 132 15.78 -16.96 18.14
N ARG A 133 16.79 -17.51 17.45
CA ARG A 133 18.03 -18.00 18.06
C ARG A 133 19.10 -16.92 18.19
N ASP A 134 19.11 -15.94 17.30
CA ASP A 134 20.08 -14.83 17.33
C ASP A 134 19.74 -13.70 18.33
N ILE A 135 18.63 -13.82 19.08
CA ILE A 135 18.22 -12.88 20.15
C ILE A 135 18.34 -13.57 21.53
N ARG A 136 19.31 -14.47 21.70
CA ARG A 136 19.65 -15.08 22.99
C ARG A 136 21.10 -14.88 23.34
#